data_AF-A0A8J4QD68-F1
#
_entry.id   AF-A0A8J4QD68-F1
#
_cell.length_a   1.000
_cell.length_b   1.000
_cell.length_c   1.000
_cell.angle_alpha   90.00
_cell.angle_beta   90.00
_cell.angle_gamma   90.00
#
_symmetry.space_group_name_H-M   'P 1'
#
loop_
_entity.id
_entity.type
_entity.pdbx_description
1 polymer ?
#
loop_
_entity_poly.entity_id
_entity_poly.type
_entity_poly.pdbx_seq_one_letter_code
_entity_poly.pdbx_strand_id
1 'polypeptide(L)'
;MECKQPSKVGRNDSVIIMTHKPDWLVDWYENGNSRNNVSNYQSKGENVEDLICNILEERCKLQIAGDIHHYMHHAAVPHPNRNNNEPIKHLLVNGCGGAFTHPTHAFRGFRESRGVSYDCKVAYPSFKESRQLAFRNIWDFGWNNWRFEYVCGIIYVVLVCSTLPQCELDDQPVSASGYWSSLFGTIGKAFRYILEDSNVSLGSAMLLLIVAVALVPSTVSFAKRVMIGATHVFAHLALALCYSVMLEASTVDFVRSKTLQTSAYHSRYRSYHAMSHRELPVPISILDRIVQWASGLYQAYINNCFNLYYDEAFSSLRIADYKAFTRFHINNDGDLEVFTLAVDKVPREWELEPNWKRPTSDDLSHRRENPSKWKASEFDPEPLETVKIIDKFVIRRTNGAATEVPGTEQNSSDEKKQKETETTLETEGKTNVDQTVAAKEIQEVEEKQSEAK
;
A
#
# COMPACT_ATOMS: atom_id res chain seq x y z
N MET A 1 18.85 38.29 -31.62
CA MET A 1 18.80 37.52 -30.36
C MET A 1 19.65 36.28 -30.59
N GLU A 2 20.92 36.32 -30.17
CA GLU A 2 21.74 35.11 -30.14
C GLU A 2 21.11 34.14 -29.14
N CYS A 3 20.78 32.95 -29.61
CA CYS A 3 20.37 31.85 -28.74
C CYS A 3 21.61 31.49 -27.92
N LYS A 4 21.75 32.08 -26.72
CA LYS A 4 22.79 31.70 -25.76
C LYS A 4 22.68 30.18 -25.62
N GLN A 5 23.76 29.46 -25.97
CA GLN A 5 23.83 28.05 -25.64
C GLN A 5 23.50 27.89 -24.15
N PRO A 6 22.69 26.89 -23.77
CA PRO A 6 22.44 26.63 -22.36
C PRO A 6 23.81 26.45 -21.68
N SER A 7 24.07 27.28 -20.66
CA SER A 7 25.24 27.12 -19.80
C SER A 7 25.24 25.69 -19.27
N LYS A 8 26.33 24.95 -19.55
CA LYS A 8 26.52 23.58 -19.04
C LYS A 8 26.51 23.61 -17.51
N VAL A 9 26.06 22.53 -16.88
CA VAL A 9 26.18 22.34 -15.42
C VAL A 9 27.65 22.50 -15.02
N GLY A 10 27.93 23.45 -14.14
CA GLY A 10 29.26 23.76 -13.64
C GLY A 10 29.84 22.63 -12.80
N ARG A 11 31.17 22.59 -12.66
CA ARG A 11 31.88 21.55 -11.90
C ARG A 11 31.49 21.54 -10.41
N ASN A 12 31.09 22.69 -9.86
CA ASN A 12 30.75 22.85 -8.45
C ASN A 12 29.25 23.01 -8.20
N ASP A 13 28.43 22.85 -9.24
CA ASP A 13 26.98 23.01 -9.11
C ASP A 13 26.41 21.82 -8.33
N SER A 14 25.49 22.11 -7.40
CA SER A 14 24.65 21.10 -6.78
C SER A 14 23.57 20.66 -7.75
N VAL A 15 23.31 19.35 -7.82
CA VAL A 15 22.45 18.73 -8.82
C VAL A 15 21.26 18.07 -8.14
N ILE A 16 20.09 18.25 -8.74
CA ILE A 16 18.87 17.51 -8.43
C ILE A 16 18.62 16.55 -9.58
N ILE A 17 18.43 15.27 -9.27
CA ILE A 17 18.11 14.24 -10.26
C ILE A 17 16.62 13.93 -10.17
N MET A 18 15.94 13.94 -11.32
CA MET A 18 14.53 13.61 -11.43
C MET A 18 14.38 12.40 -12.35
N THR A 19 13.90 11.29 -11.80
CA THR A 19 13.57 10.08 -12.56
C THR A 19 12.07 9.84 -12.49
N HIS A 20 11.53 9.06 -13.44
CA HIS A 20 10.12 8.70 -13.38
C HIS A 20 9.86 7.70 -12.25
N LYS A 21 10.60 6.58 -12.26
CA LYS A 21 10.49 5.48 -11.30
C LYS A 21 11.52 5.62 -10.16
N PRO A 22 11.14 5.31 -8.91
CA PRO A 22 12.05 5.28 -7.78
C PRO A 22 12.77 3.93 -7.74
N ASP A 23 13.73 3.73 -8.64
CA ASP A 23 14.42 2.43 -8.78
C ASP A 23 15.06 1.98 -7.46
N TRP A 24 15.61 2.90 -6.65
CA TRP A 24 16.16 2.57 -5.33
C TRP A 24 15.14 1.92 -4.38
N LEU A 25 13.87 2.29 -4.49
CA LEU A 25 12.80 1.80 -3.62
C LEU A 25 12.17 0.53 -4.19
N VAL A 26 11.94 0.51 -5.51
CA VAL A 26 11.37 -0.65 -6.20
C VAL A 26 12.35 -1.82 -6.21
N ASP A 27 13.63 -1.58 -6.53
CA ASP A 27 14.66 -2.61 -6.52
C ASP A 27 14.85 -3.16 -5.10
N TRP A 28 14.77 -2.32 -4.07
CA TRP A 28 14.81 -2.79 -2.68
C TRP A 28 13.61 -3.70 -2.35
N TYR A 29 12.41 -3.32 -2.79
CA TYR A 29 11.20 -4.09 -2.55
C TYR A 29 11.23 -5.44 -3.30
N GLU A 30 11.62 -5.42 -4.58
CA GLU A 30 11.70 -6.60 -5.42
C GLU A 30 12.84 -7.54 -4.98
N ASN A 31 13.98 -7.05 -4.49
CA ASN A 31 15.12 -7.94 -4.18
C ASN A 31 15.06 -8.64 -2.81
N GLY A 32 13.87 -8.74 -2.18
CA GLY A 32 13.66 -9.17 -0.79
C GLY A 32 14.33 -10.48 -0.32
N ASN A 33 14.71 -11.42 -1.20
CA ASN A 33 15.46 -12.65 -0.86
C ASN A 33 16.99 -12.57 -1.11
N SER A 34 17.49 -11.59 -1.86
CA SER A 34 18.93 -11.33 -2.02
C SER A 34 19.50 -10.41 -0.93
N ARG A 35 18.76 -10.21 0.16
CA ARG A 35 19.19 -9.48 1.37
C ARG A 35 20.54 -9.94 1.95
N ASN A 36 20.99 -11.15 1.60
CA ASN A 36 22.26 -11.72 2.05
C ASN A 36 23.37 -11.77 0.97
N ASN A 37 23.09 -11.41 -0.29
CA ASN A 37 24.07 -11.41 -1.37
C ASN A 37 24.12 -10.02 -2.01
N VAL A 38 24.80 -9.11 -1.32
CA VAL A 38 25.11 -7.73 -1.75
C VAL A 38 25.93 -7.70 -3.05
N SER A 39 26.49 -8.84 -3.50
CA SER A 39 27.45 -8.91 -4.61
C SER A 39 26.84 -8.96 -6.01
N ASN A 40 25.54 -9.17 -6.19
CA ASN A 40 24.89 -9.28 -7.52
C ASN A 40 23.81 -8.22 -7.74
N TYR A 41 24.04 -6.99 -7.27
CA TYR A 41 23.24 -5.84 -7.68
C TYR A 41 23.67 -5.41 -9.09
N GLN A 42 22.84 -5.70 -10.08
CA GLN A 42 22.93 -5.08 -11.40
C GLN A 42 21.65 -4.28 -11.60
N SER A 43 21.66 -3.02 -11.15
CA SER A 43 20.56 -2.10 -11.41
C SER A 43 20.35 -2.05 -12.92
N LYS A 44 19.12 -2.14 -13.40
CA LYS A 44 18.80 -1.90 -14.82
C LYS A 44 19.11 -0.46 -15.26
N GLY A 45 19.44 0.43 -14.32
CA GLY A 45 19.83 1.82 -14.55
C GLY A 45 21.33 2.08 -14.45
N GLU A 46 22.19 1.19 -14.99
CA GLU A 46 23.66 1.32 -14.93
C GLU A 46 24.15 2.76 -15.22
N ASN A 47 23.53 3.45 -16.17
CA ASN A 47 23.93 4.82 -16.55
C ASN A 47 23.55 5.89 -15.52
N VAL A 48 22.37 5.79 -14.88
CA VAL A 48 21.94 6.78 -13.88
C VAL A 48 22.67 6.54 -12.56
N GLU A 49 22.90 5.27 -12.24
CA GLU A 49 23.71 4.85 -11.11
C GLU A 49 25.15 5.36 -11.23
N ASP A 50 25.80 5.12 -12.37
CA ASP A 50 27.16 5.60 -12.65
C ASP A 50 27.23 7.13 -12.62
N LEU A 51 26.24 7.81 -13.20
CA LEU A 51 26.13 9.26 -13.13
C LEU A 51 26.08 9.77 -11.68
N ILE A 52 25.26 9.15 -10.83
CA ILE A 52 25.09 9.58 -9.44
C ILE A 52 26.34 9.25 -8.61
N CYS A 53 26.83 8.02 -8.69
CA CYS A 53 27.84 7.50 -7.77
C CYS A 53 29.28 7.83 -8.19
N ASN A 54 29.56 7.95 -9.50
CA ASN A 54 30.92 8.13 -10.00
C ASN A 54 31.17 9.50 -10.67
N ILE A 55 30.12 10.20 -11.13
CA ILE A 55 30.27 11.49 -11.82
C ILE A 55 29.79 12.67 -10.98
N LEU A 56 28.63 12.54 -10.33
CA LEU A 56 28.05 13.59 -9.50
C LEU A 56 28.54 13.50 -8.07
N GLU A 57 28.69 12.29 -7.53
CA GLU A 57 29.10 12.03 -6.16
C GLU A 57 28.30 12.94 -5.18
N GLU A 58 28.98 13.57 -4.24
CA GLU A 58 28.41 14.51 -3.26
C GLU A 58 27.62 15.69 -3.86
N ARG A 59 27.72 15.97 -5.16
CA ARG A 59 26.98 17.06 -5.82
C ARG A 59 25.50 16.72 -5.99
N CYS A 60 25.13 15.44 -6.05
CA CYS A 60 23.72 15.04 -6.16
C CYS A 60 23.03 15.19 -4.80
N LYS A 61 22.38 16.34 -4.54
CA LYS A 61 21.82 16.61 -3.21
C LYS A 61 20.46 15.97 -2.98
N LEU A 62 19.71 15.78 -4.05
CA LEU A 62 18.33 15.32 -4.02
C LEU A 62 18.04 14.48 -5.26
N GLN A 63 17.52 13.28 -5.05
CA GLN A 63 16.91 12.49 -6.11
C GLN A 63 15.41 12.39 -5.86
N ILE A 64 14.62 12.67 -6.89
CA ILE A 64 13.16 12.68 -6.83
C ILE A 64 12.62 11.71 -7.87
N ALA A 65 11.59 10.97 -7.50
CA ALA A 65 10.82 10.17 -8.43
C ALA A 65 9.32 10.20 -8.12
N GLY A 66 8.53 9.79 -9.11
CA GLY A 66 7.10 9.57 -9.02
C GLY A 66 6.79 8.08 -9.05
N ASP A 67 5.88 7.68 -9.95
CA ASP A 67 5.44 6.30 -10.25
C ASP A 67 4.74 5.57 -9.09
N ILE A 68 5.33 5.58 -7.90
CA ILE A 68 4.68 5.09 -6.69
C ILE A 68 3.84 6.22 -6.09
N HIS A 69 2.52 6.01 -6.05
CA HIS A 69 1.48 6.97 -5.67
C HIS A 69 1.34 7.16 -4.16
N HIS A 70 2.47 7.34 -3.49
CA HIS A 70 2.55 7.81 -2.12
C HIS A 70 3.61 8.91 -2.02
N TYR A 71 3.76 9.49 -0.84
CA TYR A 71 4.88 10.34 -0.53
C TYR A 71 5.79 9.67 0.50
N MET A 72 7.09 9.63 0.22
CA MET A 72 8.11 9.19 1.17
C MET A 72 9.38 10.02 1.03
N HIS A 73 9.85 10.55 2.16
CA HIS A 73 11.12 11.24 2.26
C HIS A 73 12.11 10.44 3.10
N HIS A 74 13.27 10.19 2.51
CA HIS A 74 14.39 9.56 3.20
C HIS A 74 15.59 10.50 3.18
N ALA A 75 16.24 10.66 4.34
CA ALA A 75 17.46 11.44 4.48
C ALA A 75 18.63 10.53 4.87
N ALA A 76 19.79 10.75 4.28
CA ALA A 76 20.99 10.00 4.58
C ALA A 76 21.39 10.16 6.06
N VAL A 77 21.86 9.09 6.66
CA VAL A 77 22.35 9.06 8.04
C VAL A 77 23.86 9.27 8.02
N PRO A 78 24.37 10.36 8.64
CA PRO A 78 25.82 10.61 8.66
C PRO A 78 26.56 9.49 9.37
N HIS A 79 27.52 8.86 8.68
CA HIS A 79 28.37 7.83 9.30
C HIS A 79 29.70 8.43 9.79
N PRO A 80 30.07 8.28 11.08
CA PRO A 80 31.26 8.92 11.65
C PRO A 80 32.61 8.47 11.05
N ASN A 81 32.64 7.32 10.36
CA ASN A 81 33.86 6.73 9.80
C ASN A 81 33.87 6.67 8.25
N ARG A 82 32.88 7.25 7.58
CA ARG A 82 32.93 7.45 6.11
C ARG A 82 33.27 8.91 5.83
N ASN A 83 34.17 9.12 4.87
CA ASN A 83 34.39 10.45 4.31
C ASN A 83 33.03 11.05 3.92
N ASN A 84 32.83 12.35 4.16
CA ASN A 84 31.58 13.11 3.93
C ASN A 84 31.04 13.11 2.48
N ASN A 85 31.61 12.28 1.60
CA ASN A 85 31.32 12.18 0.18
C ASN A 85 30.20 11.15 -0.07
N GLU A 86 29.11 11.23 0.70
CA GLU A 86 27.93 10.43 0.41
C GLU A 86 27.22 10.99 -0.83
N PRO A 87 26.92 10.15 -1.84
CA PRO A 87 26.47 10.62 -3.14
C PRO A 87 25.08 11.25 -3.12
N ILE A 88 24.21 10.90 -2.18
CA ILE A 88 22.87 11.48 -2.09
C ILE A 88 22.50 11.75 -0.63
N LYS A 89 22.05 12.99 -0.38
CA LYS A 89 21.54 13.39 0.94
C LYS A 89 20.05 13.09 1.13
N HIS A 90 19.25 13.25 0.08
CA HIS A 90 17.80 13.08 0.14
C HIS A 90 17.26 12.26 -1.01
N LEU A 91 16.44 11.25 -0.69
CA LEU A 91 15.63 10.49 -1.63
C LEU A 91 14.16 10.84 -1.39
N LEU A 92 13.48 11.26 -2.45
CA LEU A 92 12.10 11.72 -2.40
C LEU A 92 11.25 10.94 -3.40
N VAL A 93 10.20 10.30 -2.91
CA VAL A 93 9.15 9.72 -3.76
C VAL A 93 7.90 10.57 -3.59
N ASN A 94 7.36 11.09 -4.68
CA ASN A 94 6.07 11.76 -4.68
C ASN A 94 5.31 11.47 -5.99
N GLY A 95 4.62 10.33 -6.04
CA GLY A 95 3.72 9.96 -7.14
C GLY A 95 2.26 10.35 -6.92
N CYS A 96 1.94 11.19 -5.94
CA CYS A 96 0.57 11.45 -5.48
C CYS A 96 -0.29 12.33 -6.44
N GLY A 97 0.09 12.46 -7.71
CA GLY A 97 -0.43 13.48 -8.63
C GLY A 97 -1.82 13.21 -9.21
N GLY A 98 -2.33 11.97 -9.17
CA GLY A 98 -3.65 11.70 -9.78
C GLY A 98 -4.18 10.28 -9.67
N ALA A 99 -3.33 9.26 -9.82
CA ALA A 99 -3.74 7.86 -9.73
C ALA A 99 -4.03 7.40 -8.29
N PHE A 100 -4.56 6.18 -8.11
CA PHE A 100 -4.92 5.66 -6.79
C PHE A 100 -3.73 5.61 -5.83
N THR A 101 -3.96 5.80 -4.54
CA THR A 101 -2.90 5.80 -3.52
C THR A 101 -2.20 4.43 -3.43
N HIS A 102 -0.87 4.40 -3.35
CA HIS A 102 -0.09 3.20 -3.03
C HIS A 102 0.16 3.06 -1.53
N PRO A 103 0.41 1.84 -1.01
CA PRO A 103 0.73 1.69 0.39
C PRO A 103 2.13 2.24 0.70
N THR A 104 2.28 2.88 1.86
CA THR A 104 3.60 3.21 2.43
C THR A 104 4.12 2.08 3.31
N HIS A 105 3.24 1.30 3.96
CA HIS A 105 3.64 0.29 4.93
C HIS A 105 4.42 -0.88 4.31
N ALA A 106 4.21 -1.16 3.03
CA ALA A 106 4.97 -2.16 2.27
C ALA A 106 6.46 -1.78 2.12
N PHE A 107 6.77 -0.49 2.20
CA PHE A 107 8.11 0.08 2.02
C PHE A 107 8.78 0.51 3.33
N ARG A 108 8.13 0.28 4.49
CA ARG A 108 8.62 0.71 5.82
C ARG A 108 10.03 0.20 6.17
N GLY A 109 10.45 -0.93 5.59
CA GLY A 109 11.74 -1.54 5.86
C GLY A 109 12.92 -0.95 5.07
N PHE A 110 12.69 -0.01 4.16
CA PHE A 110 13.75 0.58 3.35
C PHE A 110 14.68 1.42 4.23
N ARG A 111 15.96 1.04 4.26
CA ARG A 111 16.99 1.69 5.10
C ARG A 111 18.34 1.91 4.41
N GLU A 112 18.57 1.30 3.26
CA GLU A 112 19.87 1.37 2.60
C GLU A 112 19.68 1.36 1.09
N SER A 113 20.47 2.16 0.41
CA SER A 113 20.61 2.14 -1.03
C SER A 113 22.02 2.60 -1.41
N ARG A 114 22.65 1.91 -2.37
CA ARG A 114 23.99 2.27 -2.87
C ARG A 114 25.05 2.32 -1.77
N GLY A 115 24.92 1.45 -0.78
CA GLY A 115 25.78 1.42 0.39
C GLY A 115 25.58 2.59 1.36
N VAL A 116 24.65 3.52 1.12
CA VAL A 116 24.32 4.65 2.01
C VAL A 116 23.10 4.29 2.85
N SER A 117 23.19 4.52 4.16
CA SER A 117 22.08 4.32 5.09
C SER A 117 21.15 5.54 5.10
N TYR A 118 19.86 5.29 5.09
CA TYR A 118 18.81 6.30 5.08
C TYR A 118 17.81 6.08 6.22
N ASP A 119 17.33 7.19 6.75
CA ASP A 119 16.21 7.22 7.68
C ASP A 119 14.98 7.82 7.02
N CYS A 120 13.84 7.14 7.18
CA CYS A 120 12.55 7.60 6.67
C CYS A 120 12.04 8.72 7.58
N LYS A 121 12.03 9.96 7.07
CA LYS A 121 11.61 11.14 7.83
C LYS A 121 10.10 11.30 7.81
N VAL A 122 9.49 11.15 6.66
CA VAL A 122 8.04 11.29 6.48
C VAL A 122 7.55 10.25 5.48
N ALA A 123 6.38 9.66 5.78
CA ALA A 123 5.63 8.82 4.86
C ALA A 123 4.16 9.27 4.87
N TYR A 124 3.55 9.42 3.70
CA TYR A 124 2.18 9.85 3.55
C TYR A 124 1.45 9.03 2.46
N PRO A 125 0.33 8.35 2.79
CA PRO A 125 -0.25 8.20 4.14
C PRO A 125 0.74 7.57 5.14
N SER A 126 0.55 7.80 6.44
CA SER A 126 1.43 7.19 7.45
C SER A 126 1.37 5.66 7.37
N PHE A 127 2.39 4.96 7.87
CA PHE A 127 2.40 3.49 7.83
C PHE A 127 1.18 2.86 8.52
N LYS A 128 0.66 3.51 9.57
CA LYS A 128 -0.54 3.04 10.29
C LYS A 128 -1.79 3.23 9.43
N GLU A 129 -2.00 4.42 8.90
CA GLU A 129 -3.13 4.71 8.00
C GLU A 129 -3.09 3.81 6.77
N SER A 130 -1.92 3.62 6.18
CA SER A 130 -1.73 2.74 5.04
C SER A 130 -2.13 1.30 5.33
N ARG A 131 -1.79 0.75 6.51
CA ARG A 131 -2.28 -0.60 6.92
C ARG A 131 -3.79 -0.64 7.09
N GLN A 132 -4.37 0.42 7.66
CA GLN A 132 -5.82 0.53 7.82
C GLN A 132 -6.54 0.58 6.47
N LEU A 133 -6.00 1.30 5.49
CA LEU A 133 -6.52 1.34 4.13
C LEU A 133 -6.49 -0.05 3.48
N ALA A 134 -5.43 -0.84 3.70
CA ALA A 134 -5.36 -2.20 3.16
C ALA A 134 -6.49 -3.12 3.65
N PHE A 135 -6.99 -2.93 4.89
CA PHE A 135 -8.14 -3.70 5.40
C PHE A 135 -9.46 -3.37 4.70
N ARG A 136 -9.55 -2.23 4.01
CA ARG A 136 -10.71 -1.91 3.17
C ARG A 136 -10.91 -2.93 2.05
N ASN A 137 -9.89 -3.71 1.68
CA ASN A 137 -10.04 -4.78 0.68
C ASN A 137 -11.13 -5.78 1.08
N ILE A 138 -11.33 -6.02 2.38
CA ILE A 138 -12.38 -6.90 2.89
C ILE A 138 -13.75 -6.45 2.41
N TRP A 139 -14.02 -5.13 2.40
CA TRP A 139 -15.35 -4.59 2.12
C TRP A 139 -15.48 -4.01 0.71
N ASP A 140 -14.50 -3.22 0.30
CA ASP A 140 -14.58 -2.40 -0.90
C ASP A 140 -14.21 -3.19 -2.17
N PHE A 141 -13.52 -4.33 -2.05
CA PHE A 141 -13.02 -5.08 -3.22
C PHE A 141 -14.16 -5.52 -4.14
N GLY A 142 -15.17 -6.23 -3.62
CA GLY A 142 -16.29 -6.73 -4.42
C GLY A 142 -17.13 -5.60 -5.02
N TRP A 143 -17.35 -4.53 -4.25
CA TRP A 143 -18.09 -3.36 -4.70
C TRP A 143 -17.40 -2.63 -5.85
N ASN A 144 -16.10 -2.38 -5.72
CA ASN A 144 -15.32 -1.66 -6.72
C ASN A 144 -15.02 -2.53 -7.95
N ASN A 145 -14.93 -3.85 -7.77
CA ASN A 145 -14.47 -4.80 -8.79
C ASN A 145 -15.53 -5.82 -9.19
N TRP A 146 -16.81 -5.45 -9.17
CA TRP A 146 -17.90 -6.35 -9.55
C TRP A 146 -17.71 -7.06 -10.90
N ARG A 147 -17.05 -6.42 -11.89
CA ARG A 147 -16.75 -7.06 -13.20
C ARG A 147 -15.75 -8.21 -13.08
N PHE A 148 -14.81 -8.11 -12.15
CA PHE A 148 -13.86 -9.19 -11.85
C PHE A 148 -14.60 -10.40 -11.27
N GLU A 149 -15.61 -10.17 -10.42
CA GLU A 149 -16.46 -11.23 -9.86
C GLU A 149 -17.17 -12.05 -10.95
N TYR A 150 -17.59 -11.44 -12.05
CA TYR A 150 -18.17 -12.17 -13.19
C TYR A 150 -17.18 -13.16 -13.82
N VAL A 151 -15.91 -12.76 -13.97
CA VAL A 151 -14.85 -13.64 -14.49
C VAL A 151 -14.56 -14.76 -13.50
N CYS A 152 -14.47 -14.44 -12.20
CA CYS A 152 -14.33 -15.44 -11.14
C CYS A 152 -15.48 -16.44 -11.14
N GLY A 153 -16.72 -16.01 -11.39
CA GLY A 153 -17.88 -16.88 -11.51
C GLY A 153 -17.75 -17.90 -12.65
N ILE A 154 -17.24 -17.49 -13.82
CA ILE A 154 -16.95 -18.42 -14.92
C ILE A 154 -15.89 -19.44 -14.52
N ILE A 155 -14.81 -18.98 -13.88
CA ILE A 155 -13.75 -19.86 -13.37
C ILE A 155 -14.33 -20.85 -12.36
N TYR A 156 -15.20 -20.41 -11.46
CA TYR A 156 -15.82 -21.26 -10.45
C TYR A 156 -16.69 -22.35 -11.07
N VAL A 157 -17.48 -22.02 -12.09
CA VAL A 157 -18.26 -23.03 -12.83
C VAL A 157 -17.33 -24.10 -13.39
N VAL A 158 -16.22 -23.73 -14.03
CA VAL A 158 -15.26 -24.72 -14.57
C VAL A 158 -14.57 -25.52 -13.46
N LEU A 159 -14.25 -24.89 -12.32
CA LEU A 159 -13.65 -25.57 -11.17
C LEU A 159 -14.54 -26.69 -10.62
N VAL A 160 -15.86 -26.52 -10.64
CA VAL A 160 -16.80 -27.46 -10.00
C VAL A 160 -17.77 -28.15 -10.95
N CYS A 161 -17.69 -27.91 -12.27
CA CYS A 161 -18.66 -28.43 -13.23
C CYS A 161 -18.77 -29.97 -13.21
N SER A 162 -17.67 -30.67 -12.95
CA SER A 162 -17.67 -32.14 -12.88
C SER A 162 -18.41 -32.66 -11.64
N THR A 163 -18.60 -31.83 -10.61
CA THR A 163 -19.32 -32.23 -9.39
C THR A 163 -20.84 -32.11 -9.52
N LEU A 164 -21.34 -31.48 -10.59
CA LEU A 164 -22.76 -31.24 -10.81
C LEU A 164 -23.37 -32.31 -11.73
N PRO A 165 -24.59 -32.83 -11.43
CA PRO A 165 -25.37 -32.64 -10.21
C PRO A 165 -24.94 -33.58 -9.07
N GLN A 166 -25.06 -33.12 -7.83
CA GLN A 166 -24.83 -33.88 -6.60
C GLN A 166 -26.11 -34.63 -6.18
N CYS A 167 -26.22 -35.89 -6.60
CA CYS A 167 -27.41 -36.72 -6.41
C CYS A 167 -27.79 -37.06 -4.95
N GLU A 168 -26.97 -36.74 -3.94
CA GLU A 168 -27.18 -37.13 -2.53
C GLU A 168 -27.74 -36.02 -1.62
N LEU A 169 -28.17 -34.88 -2.16
CA LEU A 169 -28.70 -33.76 -1.36
C LEU A 169 -30.10 -34.00 -0.76
N ASP A 170 -30.70 -35.17 -0.98
CA ASP A 170 -32.10 -35.44 -0.63
C ASP A 170 -32.37 -35.52 0.89
N ASP A 171 -31.38 -35.91 1.70
CA ASP A 171 -31.50 -36.12 3.15
C ASP A 171 -31.03 -34.91 3.98
N GLN A 172 -31.75 -33.78 3.89
CA GLN A 172 -31.44 -32.59 4.69
C GLN A 172 -31.82 -32.79 6.18
N PRO A 173 -30.88 -32.64 7.14
CA PRO A 173 -31.14 -32.86 8.55
C PRO A 173 -31.94 -31.72 9.21
N VAL A 174 -32.82 -32.07 10.16
CA VAL A 174 -33.79 -31.17 10.81
C VAL A 174 -33.15 -30.21 11.86
N SER A 175 -31.85 -30.34 12.16
CA SER A 175 -31.14 -29.56 13.18
C SER A 175 -30.02 -28.69 12.59
N ALA A 176 -29.79 -27.50 13.17
CA ALA A 176 -28.73 -26.57 12.77
C ALA A 176 -27.32 -27.18 12.84
N SER A 177 -27.01 -28.02 13.83
CA SER A 177 -25.71 -28.71 13.90
C SER A 177 -25.56 -29.82 12.86
N GLY A 178 -26.67 -30.51 12.55
CA GLY A 178 -26.73 -31.51 11.49
C GLY A 178 -26.51 -30.88 10.11
N TYR A 179 -27.04 -29.68 9.89
CA TYR A 179 -26.86 -28.93 8.64
C TYR A 179 -25.39 -28.67 8.32
N TRP A 180 -24.62 -28.12 9.28
CA TRP A 180 -23.19 -27.85 9.07
C TRP A 180 -22.39 -29.13 8.82
N SER A 181 -22.67 -30.21 9.58
CA SER A 181 -22.00 -31.50 9.36
C SER A 181 -22.30 -32.09 7.98
N SER A 182 -23.55 -31.97 7.51
CA SER A 182 -23.96 -32.41 6.18
C SER A 182 -23.28 -31.57 5.10
N LEU A 183 -23.31 -30.25 5.24
CA LEU A 183 -22.65 -29.31 4.32
C LEU A 183 -21.16 -29.60 4.17
N PHE A 184 -20.41 -29.70 5.28
CA PHE A 184 -18.98 -30.02 5.23
C PHE A 184 -18.73 -31.44 4.69
N GLY A 185 -19.60 -32.40 4.99
CA GLY A 185 -19.53 -33.75 4.43
C GLY A 185 -19.69 -33.77 2.91
N THR A 186 -20.69 -33.05 2.38
CA THR A 186 -20.95 -32.91 0.94
C THR A 186 -19.81 -32.20 0.23
N ILE A 187 -19.33 -31.08 0.79
CA ILE A 187 -18.15 -30.37 0.26
C ILE A 187 -16.93 -31.31 0.24
N GLY A 188 -16.71 -32.09 1.30
CA GLY A 188 -15.61 -33.05 1.38
C GLY A 188 -15.72 -34.21 0.37
N LYS A 189 -16.94 -34.70 0.10
CA LYS A 189 -17.19 -35.69 -0.96
C LYS A 189 -16.91 -35.09 -2.34
N ALA A 190 -17.43 -33.89 -2.62
CA ALA A 190 -17.19 -33.20 -3.88
C ALA A 190 -15.70 -32.88 -4.09
N PHE A 191 -14.99 -32.48 -3.04
CA PHE A 191 -13.54 -32.25 -3.08
C PHE A 191 -12.77 -33.54 -3.42
N ARG A 192 -13.10 -34.67 -2.77
CA ARG A 192 -12.48 -35.96 -3.11
C ARG A 192 -12.77 -36.39 -4.55
N TYR A 193 -14.02 -36.24 -4.99
CA TYR A 193 -14.41 -36.51 -6.38
C TYR A 193 -13.58 -35.68 -7.37
N ILE A 194 -13.33 -34.41 -7.06
CA ILE A 194 -12.47 -33.57 -7.89
C ILE A 194 -11.06 -34.17 -8.01
N LEU A 195 -10.49 -34.66 -6.91
CA LEU A 195 -9.13 -35.21 -6.87
C LEU A 195 -9.00 -36.60 -7.51
N GLU A 196 -10.01 -37.46 -7.36
CA GLU A 196 -9.93 -38.88 -7.70
C GLU A 196 -10.55 -39.21 -9.06
N ASP A 197 -11.69 -38.59 -9.39
CA ASP A 197 -12.57 -39.06 -10.47
C ASP A 197 -12.81 -38.00 -11.57
N SER A 198 -12.41 -36.75 -11.35
CA SER A 198 -12.66 -35.66 -12.31
C SER A 198 -11.42 -35.28 -13.11
N ASN A 199 -11.53 -35.28 -14.44
CA ASN A 199 -10.43 -34.80 -15.29
C ASN A 199 -10.49 -33.28 -15.53
N VAL A 200 -11.69 -32.74 -15.76
CA VAL A 200 -11.87 -31.31 -16.12
C VAL A 200 -11.66 -30.42 -14.91
N SER A 201 -12.38 -30.69 -13.80
CA SER A 201 -12.23 -29.92 -12.56
C SER A 201 -10.81 -30.01 -12.00
N LEU A 202 -10.20 -31.21 -11.95
CA LEU A 202 -8.79 -31.36 -11.55
C LEU A 202 -7.83 -30.59 -12.47
N GLY A 203 -7.96 -30.76 -13.79
CA GLY A 203 -7.14 -30.06 -14.77
C GLY A 203 -7.23 -28.54 -14.65
N SER A 204 -8.44 -28.02 -14.40
CA SER A 204 -8.66 -26.59 -14.18
C SER A 204 -8.04 -26.09 -12.87
N ALA A 205 -8.13 -26.85 -11.78
CA ALA A 205 -7.50 -26.52 -10.51
C ALA A 205 -5.97 -26.52 -10.62
N MET A 206 -5.39 -27.49 -11.35
CA MET A 206 -3.96 -27.55 -11.63
C MET A 206 -3.49 -26.39 -12.51
N LEU A 207 -4.26 -26.04 -13.56
CA LEU A 207 -3.96 -24.87 -14.38
C LEU A 207 -3.98 -23.58 -13.56
N LEU A 208 -5.01 -23.40 -12.71
CA LEU A 208 -5.11 -22.25 -11.82
C LEU A 208 -3.94 -22.20 -10.83
N LEU A 209 -3.47 -23.36 -10.33
CA LEU A 209 -2.29 -23.45 -9.49
C LEU A 209 -1.01 -23.03 -10.23
N ILE A 210 -0.81 -23.51 -11.46
CA ILE A 210 0.33 -23.11 -12.29
C ILE A 210 0.33 -21.60 -12.49
N VAL A 211 -0.82 -21.03 -12.85
CA VAL A 211 -0.97 -19.58 -13.05
C VAL A 211 -0.72 -18.82 -11.74
N ALA A 212 -1.32 -19.26 -10.62
CA ALA A 212 -1.14 -18.60 -9.32
C ALA A 212 0.33 -18.62 -8.87
N VAL A 213 1.04 -19.73 -9.03
CA VAL A 213 2.47 -19.83 -8.71
C VAL A 213 3.32 -18.96 -9.65
N ALA A 214 2.96 -18.90 -10.93
CA ALA A 214 3.64 -18.07 -11.91
C ALA A 214 3.50 -16.56 -11.60
N LEU A 215 2.32 -16.14 -11.14
CA LEU A 215 2.03 -14.75 -10.76
C LEU A 215 2.68 -14.33 -9.43
N VAL A 216 3.06 -15.27 -8.56
CA VAL A 216 3.82 -14.91 -7.35
C VAL A 216 5.20 -14.39 -7.73
N PRO A 217 5.62 -13.21 -7.25
CA PRO A 217 6.89 -12.61 -7.59
C PRO A 217 8.05 -13.60 -7.43
N SER A 218 8.98 -13.58 -8.40
CA SER A 218 10.21 -14.39 -8.41
C SER A 218 11.13 -14.12 -7.21
N THR A 219 10.88 -13.00 -6.54
CA THR A 219 11.52 -12.51 -5.32
C THR A 219 11.29 -13.44 -4.13
N VAL A 220 10.21 -14.23 -4.17
CA VAL A 220 9.84 -15.22 -3.14
C VAL A 220 10.40 -16.58 -3.52
N SER A 221 10.85 -17.38 -2.54
CA SER A 221 11.44 -18.70 -2.84
C SER A 221 10.40 -19.62 -3.48
N PHE A 222 10.82 -20.51 -4.38
CA PHE A 222 9.89 -21.38 -5.11
C PHE A 222 8.93 -22.14 -4.18
N ALA A 223 9.42 -22.70 -3.07
CA ALA A 223 8.58 -23.36 -2.08
C ALA A 223 7.50 -22.42 -1.49
N LYS A 224 7.85 -21.18 -1.15
CA LYS A 224 6.89 -20.19 -0.67
C LYS A 224 5.91 -19.76 -1.77
N ARG A 225 6.35 -19.66 -3.03
CA ARG A 225 5.47 -19.38 -4.18
C ARG A 225 4.42 -20.47 -4.34
N VAL A 226 4.83 -21.73 -4.26
CA VAL A 226 3.92 -22.89 -4.26
C VAL A 226 2.94 -22.82 -3.08
N MET A 227 3.42 -22.53 -1.86
CA MET A 227 2.54 -22.40 -0.69
C MET A 227 1.50 -21.28 -0.84
N ILE A 228 1.90 -20.09 -1.31
CA ILE A 228 0.99 -18.96 -1.53
C ILE A 228 -0.02 -19.29 -2.64
N GLY A 229 0.46 -19.85 -3.75
CA GLY A 229 -0.40 -20.26 -4.87
C GLY A 229 -1.39 -21.36 -4.48
N ALA A 230 -0.94 -22.38 -3.75
CA ALA A 230 -1.79 -23.46 -3.25
C ALA A 230 -2.85 -22.94 -2.28
N THR A 231 -2.48 -22.04 -1.36
CA THR A 231 -3.43 -21.40 -0.44
C THR A 231 -4.48 -20.59 -1.20
N HIS A 232 -4.07 -19.84 -2.22
CA HIS A 232 -4.96 -19.05 -3.07
C HIS A 232 -5.95 -19.95 -3.85
N VAL A 233 -5.46 -20.99 -4.52
CA VAL A 233 -6.30 -21.95 -5.25
C VAL A 233 -7.26 -22.67 -4.32
N PHE A 234 -6.78 -23.10 -3.15
CA PHE A 234 -7.61 -23.77 -2.16
C PHE A 234 -8.75 -22.87 -1.67
N ALA A 235 -8.48 -21.58 -1.44
CA ALA A 235 -9.51 -20.61 -1.08
C ALA A 235 -10.57 -20.48 -2.19
N HIS A 236 -10.16 -20.31 -3.45
CA HIS A 236 -11.09 -20.23 -4.58
C HIS A 236 -11.88 -21.53 -4.81
N LEU A 237 -11.24 -22.69 -4.66
CA LEU A 237 -11.90 -23.99 -4.80
C LEU A 237 -12.92 -24.23 -3.68
N ALA A 238 -12.57 -23.91 -2.43
CA ALA A 238 -13.49 -24.01 -1.30
C ALA A 238 -14.72 -23.11 -1.50
N LEU A 239 -14.52 -21.88 -1.95
CA LEU A 239 -15.62 -20.96 -2.28
C LEU A 239 -16.49 -21.50 -3.43
N ALA A 240 -15.87 -22.01 -4.50
CA ALA A 240 -16.60 -22.57 -5.64
C ALA A 240 -17.45 -23.79 -5.24
N LEU A 241 -16.93 -24.67 -4.38
CA LEU A 241 -17.67 -25.82 -3.84
C LEU A 241 -18.82 -25.39 -2.92
N CYS A 242 -18.62 -24.38 -2.08
CA CYS A 242 -19.71 -23.80 -1.29
C CYS A 242 -20.83 -23.26 -2.20
N TYR A 243 -20.48 -22.54 -3.28
CA TYR A 243 -21.45 -22.04 -4.24
C TYR A 243 -22.19 -23.16 -4.98
N SER A 244 -21.50 -24.22 -5.39
CA SER A 244 -22.14 -25.32 -6.13
C SER A 244 -23.17 -26.05 -5.27
N VAL A 245 -22.81 -26.40 -4.03
CA VAL A 245 -23.72 -27.05 -3.07
C VAL A 245 -24.94 -26.16 -2.79
N MET A 246 -24.73 -24.85 -2.62
CA MET A 246 -25.84 -23.92 -2.34
C MET A 246 -26.74 -23.68 -3.53
N LEU A 247 -26.20 -23.57 -4.74
CA LEU A 247 -26.98 -23.45 -5.97
C LEU A 247 -27.86 -24.68 -6.16
N GLU A 248 -27.31 -25.86 -5.90
CA GLU A 248 -28.05 -27.11 -6.03
C GLU A 248 -29.11 -27.29 -4.94
N ALA A 249 -28.76 -27.05 -3.67
CA ALA A 249 -29.74 -27.06 -2.57
C ALA A 249 -30.91 -26.09 -2.84
N SER A 250 -30.60 -24.87 -3.27
CA SER A 250 -31.62 -23.88 -3.64
C SER A 250 -32.50 -24.36 -4.80
N THR A 251 -31.90 -25.06 -5.78
CA THR A 251 -32.64 -25.61 -6.93
C THR A 251 -33.57 -26.75 -6.49
N VAL A 252 -33.08 -27.66 -5.64
CA VAL A 252 -33.87 -28.77 -5.08
C VAL A 252 -35.06 -28.24 -4.27
N ASP A 253 -34.84 -27.26 -3.41
CA ASP A 253 -35.91 -26.63 -2.62
C ASP A 253 -36.94 -25.92 -3.52
N PHE A 254 -36.48 -25.27 -4.60
CA PHE A 254 -37.35 -24.61 -5.55
C PHE A 254 -38.19 -25.60 -6.39
N VAL A 255 -37.64 -26.78 -6.70
CA VAL A 255 -38.37 -27.90 -7.32
C VAL A 255 -39.40 -28.47 -6.34
N ARG A 256 -39.00 -28.75 -5.08
CA ARG A 256 -39.87 -29.34 -4.04
C ARG A 256 -41.05 -28.44 -3.68
N SER A 257 -40.85 -27.12 -3.62
CA SER A 257 -41.92 -26.14 -3.40
C SER A 257 -42.92 -26.04 -4.56
N LYS A 258 -42.76 -26.81 -5.65
CA LYS A 258 -43.58 -26.78 -6.88
C LYS A 258 -43.63 -25.40 -7.56
N THR A 259 -42.72 -24.50 -7.19
CA THR A 259 -42.67 -23.12 -7.68
C THR A 259 -42.23 -23.05 -9.14
N LEU A 260 -41.42 -24.02 -9.60
CA LEU A 260 -40.99 -24.15 -11.01
C LEU A 260 -42.12 -24.55 -11.97
N GLN A 261 -43.07 -25.36 -11.52
CA GLN A 261 -44.06 -25.98 -12.41
C GLN A 261 -45.37 -25.19 -12.54
N THR A 262 -45.66 -24.20 -11.67
CA THR A 262 -47.03 -23.70 -11.52
C THR A 262 -47.25 -22.19 -11.70
N SER A 263 -46.25 -21.36 -12.02
CA SER A 263 -46.49 -19.90 -11.95
C SER A 263 -45.80 -18.96 -12.94
N ALA A 264 -46.56 -17.94 -13.38
CA ALA A 264 -46.12 -16.82 -14.23
C ALA A 264 -44.97 -16.01 -13.58
N TYR A 265 -44.17 -15.30 -14.37
CA TYR A 265 -42.91 -14.64 -13.96
C TYR A 265 -43.01 -13.81 -12.64
N HIS A 266 -44.12 -13.07 -12.43
CA HIS A 266 -44.34 -12.26 -11.23
C HIS A 266 -44.65 -13.06 -9.94
N SER A 267 -45.10 -14.30 -10.07
CA SER A 267 -45.26 -15.21 -8.94
C SER A 267 -43.91 -15.76 -8.50
N ARG A 268 -43.02 -16.10 -9.45
CA ARG A 268 -41.64 -16.55 -9.15
C ARG A 268 -40.84 -15.52 -8.36
N TYR A 269 -40.90 -14.23 -8.72
CA TYR A 269 -40.22 -13.18 -7.98
C TYR A 269 -40.73 -13.05 -6.54
N ARG A 270 -42.06 -13.11 -6.33
CA ARG A 270 -42.66 -13.05 -4.99
C ARG A 270 -42.37 -14.29 -4.15
N SER A 271 -42.38 -15.49 -4.75
CA SER A 271 -42.02 -16.73 -4.06
C SER A 271 -40.54 -16.78 -3.71
N TYR A 272 -39.65 -16.30 -4.60
CA TYR A 272 -38.22 -16.15 -4.32
C TYR A 272 -37.98 -15.24 -3.10
N HIS A 273 -38.63 -14.08 -3.06
CA HIS A 273 -38.57 -13.16 -1.91
C HIS A 273 -39.20 -13.74 -0.64
N ALA A 274 -40.30 -14.49 -0.75
CA ALA A 274 -40.93 -15.14 0.40
C ALA A 274 -40.07 -16.29 0.97
N MET A 275 -39.35 -17.01 0.11
CA MET A 275 -38.50 -18.15 0.46
C MET A 275 -37.14 -17.70 1.00
N SER A 276 -36.59 -16.57 0.52
CA SER A 276 -35.40 -15.94 1.10
C SER A 276 -35.58 -15.50 2.56
N HIS A 277 -36.83 -15.40 3.04
CA HIS A 277 -37.16 -15.04 4.42
C HIS A 277 -37.55 -16.23 5.31
N ARG A 278 -37.76 -17.44 4.78
CA ARG A 278 -38.36 -18.54 5.56
C ARG A 278 -37.52 -19.79 5.77
N GLU A 279 -36.62 -20.21 4.87
CA GLU A 279 -36.00 -21.57 5.02
C GLU A 279 -34.51 -21.71 4.70
N LEU A 280 -33.81 -20.68 4.23
CA LEU A 280 -32.34 -20.73 4.15
C LEU A 280 -31.73 -20.17 5.44
N PRO A 281 -30.92 -20.93 6.21
CA PRO A 281 -30.28 -20.44 7.43
C PRO A 281 -29.32 -19.26 7.19
N VAL A 282 -28.96 -19.01 5.93
CA VAL A 282 -28.18 -17.85 5.49
C VAL A 282 -28.79 -17.33 4.17
N PRO A 283 -29.42 -16.14 4.14
CA PRO A 283 -29.87 -15.50 2.91
C PRO A 283 -28.74 -15.45 1.87
N ILE A 284 -29.04 -15.68 0.58
CA ILE A 284 -28.06 -15.62 -0.53
C ILE A 284 -27.24 -14.32 -0.49
N SER A 285 -27.84 -13.21 -0.06
CA SER A 285 -27.15 -11.92 0.11
C SER A 285 -26.09 -11.91 1.22
N ILE A 286 -26.25 -12.73 2.29
CA ILE A 286 -25.24 -12.89 3.34
C ILE A 286 -24.07 -13.73 2.84
N LEU A 287 -24.33 -14.78 2.06
CA LEU A 287 -23.26 -15.60 1.49
C LEU A 287 -22.42 -14.79 0.49
N ASP A 288 -23.08 -14.03 -0.39
CA ASP A 288 -22.39 -13.18 -1.35
C ASP A 288 -21.47 -12.17 -0.63
N ARG A 289 -21.91 -11.65 0.52
CA ARG A 289 -21.08 -10.83 1.41
C ARG A 289 -19.91 -11.61 2.01
N ILE A 290 -20.11 -12.83 2.52
CA ILE A 290 -19.04 -13.66 3.09
C ILE A 290 -17.94 -13.96 2.08
N VAL A 291 -18.31 -14.23 0.82
CA VAL A 291 -17.35 -14.51 -0.26
C VAL A 291 -16.56 -13.26 -0.64
N GLN A 292 -17.25 -12.12 -0.84
CA GLN A 292 -16.58 -10.84 -1.09
C GLN A 292 -15.59 -10.52 0.04
N TRP A 293 -15.97 -10.79 1.29
CA TRP A 293 -15.08 -10.66 2.43
C TRP A 293 -13.92 -11.64 2.39
N ALA A 294 -14.10 -12.89 1.97
CA ALA A 294 -13.02 -13.88 1.88
C ALA A 294 -11.93 -13.47 0.87
N SER A 295 -12.33 -13.03 -0.33
CA SER A 295 -11.40 -12.53 -1.36
C SER A 295 -10.67 -11.27 -0.90
N GLY A 296 -11.40 -10.35 -0.25
CA GLY A 296 -10.85 -9.14 0.33
C GLY A 296 -9.94 -9.38 1.54
N LEU A 297 -10.26 -10.36 2.39
CA LEU A 297 -9.47 -10.81 3.54
C LEU A 297 -8.14 -11.39 3.08
N TYR A 298 -8.15 -12.22 2.03
CA TYR A 298 -6.91 -12.76 1.45
C TYR A 298 -5.98 -11.63 1.00
N GLN A 299 -6.49 -10.64 0.25
CA GLN A 299 -5.69 -9.50 -0.21
C GLN A 299 -5.18 -8.65 0.96
N ALA A 300 -6.05 -8.30 1.91
CA ALA A 300 -5.68 -7.55 3.10
C ALA A 300 -4.61 -8.27 3.93
N TYR A 301 -4.71 -9.60 4.06
CA TYR A 301 -3.77 -10.42 4.80
C TYR A 301 -2.41 -10.52 4.11
N ILE A 302 -2.39 -10.85 2.80
CA ILE A 302 -1.13 -10.97 2.05
C ILE A 302 -0.39 -9.62 2.02
N ASN A 303 -1.10 -8.52 1.82
CA ASN A 303 -0.49 -7.20 1.81
C ASN A 303 0.02 -6.78 3.21
N ASN A 304 -0.80 -6.89 4.26
CA ASN A 304 -0.41 -6.45 5.60
C ASN A 304 0.65 -7.33 6.29
N CYS A 305 0.60 -8.65 6.06
CA CYS A 305 1.46 -9.61 6.75
C CYS A 305 2.72 -9.95 5.95
N PHE A 306 2.62 -10.03 4.62
CA PHE A 306 3.75 -10.38 3.77
C PHE A 306 4.30 -9.20 2.96
N ASN A 307 3.63 -8.04 2.96
CA ASN A 307 3.97 -6.88 2.13
C ASN A 307 4.14 -7.28 0.66
N LEU A 308 3.26 -8.15 0.16
CA LEU A 308 3.25 -8.57 -1.24
C LEU A 308 2.08 -7.90 -1.99
N TYR A 309 2.19 -7.86 -3.32
CA TYR A 309 1.17 -7.36 -4.24
C TYR A 309 0.64 -5.97 -3.88
N TYR A 310 1.56 -5.05 -3.55
CA TYR A 310 1.19 -3.72 -3.09
C TYR A 310 0.37 -2.95 -4.13
N ASP A 311 0.67 -3.15 -5.41
CA ASP A 311 -0.01 -2.49 -6.52
C ASP A 311 -1.40 -3.09 -6.73
N GLU A 312 -1.52 -4.41 -6.80
CA GLU A 312 -2.80 -5.11 -6.99
C GLU A 312 -3.75 -4.85 -5.80
N ALA A 313 -3.22 -4.87 -4.58
CA ALA A 313 -4.02 -4.67 -3.37
C ALA A 313 -4.56 -3.24 -3.21
N PHE A 314 -3.90 -2.23 -3.75
CA PHE A 314 -4.36 -0.83 -3.64
C PHE A 314 -5.03 -0.32 -4.93
N SER A 315 -4.67 -0.87 -6.09
CA SER A 315 -5.35 -0.60 -7.36
C SER A 315 -6.78 -1.10 -7.34
N SER A 316 -7.04 -2.25 -6.70
CA SER A 316 -8.38 -2.80 -6.52
C SER A 316 -9.27 -1.90 -5.64
N LEU A 317 -8.68 -1.17 -4.69
CA LEU A 317 -9.40 -0.22 -3.83
C LEU A 317 -9.73 1.10 -4.52
N ARG A 318 -8.95 1.47 -5.56
CA ARG A 318 -9.13 2.73 -6.33
C ARG A 318 -9.22 3.97 -5.44
N ILE A 319 -8.42 4.01 -4.37
CA ILE A 319 -8.43 5.12 -3.41
C ILE A 319 -7.91 6.38 -4.11
N ALA A 320 -8.82 7.30 -4.44
CA ALA A 320 -8.46 8.56 -5.08
C ALA A 320 -8.03 9.65 -4.08
N ASP A 321 -7.95 9.32 -2.80
CA ASP A 321 -7.55 10.20 -1.69
C ASP A 321 -6.01 10.32 -1.57
N TYR A 322 -5.54 11.05 -0.55
CA TYR A 322 -4.11 11.22 -0.24
C TYR A 322 -3.29 11.78 -1.40
N LYS A 323 -3.65 12.98 -1.89
CA LYS A 323 -2.87 13.69 -2.93
C LYS A 323 -1.83 14.59 -2.30
N ALA A 324 -0.71 14.75 -2.97
CA ALA A 324 0.37 15.60 -2.51
C ALA A 324 1.16 16.22 -3.67
N PHE A 325 1.73 17.39 -3.43
CA PHE A 325 2.59 18.10 -4.36
C PHE A 325 3.78 18.70 -3.62
N THR A 326 4.98 18.53 -4.19
CA THR A 326 6.22 19.08 -3.64
C THR A 326 6.54 20.39 -4.33
N ARG A 327 6.72 21.45 -3.54
CA ARG A 327 7.12 22.78 -3.96
C ARG A 327 8.58 23.00 -3.59
N PHE A 328 9.34 23.44 -4.59
CA PHE A 328 10.73 23.90 -4.43
C PHE A 328 10.76 25.43 -4.37
N HIS A 329 11.49 25.95 -3.39
CA HIS A 329 11.76 27.38 -3.26
C HIS A 329 13.26 27.57 -3.11
N ILE A 330 13.89 28.17 -4.12
CA ILE A 330 15.31 28.55 -4.05
C ILE A 330 15.33 29.93 -3.42
N ASN A 331 15.91 30.04 -2.23
CA ASN A 331 15.98 31.31 -1.51
C ASN A 331 17.10 32.21 -2.05
N ASN A 332 17.20 33.43 -1.53
CA ASN A 332 18.21 34.41 -1.96
C ASN A 332 19.66 33.98 -1.66
N ASP A 333 19.86 33.10 -0.66
CA ASP A 333 21.17 32.55 -0.30
C ASP A 333 21.58 31.39 -1.24
N GLY A 334 20.65 30.90 -2.06
CA GLY A 334 20.83 29.78 -2.97
C GLY A 334 20.59 28.41 -2.31
N ASP A 335 20.04 28.38 -1.09
CA ASP A 335 19.56 27.17 -0.46
C ASP A 335 18.21 26.76 -1.07
N LEU A 336 17.97 25.45 -1.13
CA LEU A 336 16.72 24.87 -1.62
C LEU A 336 15.82 24.50 -0.44
N GLU A 337 14.75 25.25 -0.26
CA GLU A 337 13.66 24.89 0.64
C GLU A 337 12.67 23.99 -0.08
N VAL A 338 12.35 22.85 0.53
CA VAL A 338 11.42 21.86 0.01
C VAL A 338 10.20 21.80 0.93
N PHE A 339 9.01 21.98 0.36
CA PHE A 339 7.73 21.87 1.06
C PHE A 339 6.87 20.83 0.36
N THR A 340 6.32 19.87 1.09
CA THR A 340 5.32 18.96 0.54
C THR A 340 3.96 19.28 1.14
N LEU A 341 3.04 19.66 0.27
CA LEU A 341 1.66 19.96 0.60
C LEU A 341 0.81 18.75 0.25
N ALA A 342 -0.15 18.40 1.10
CA ALA A 342 -0.99 17.24 0.92
C ALA A 342 -2.46 17.51 1.28
N VAL A 343 -3.34 16.74 0.67
CA VAL A 343 -4.79 16.77 0.82
C VAL A 343 -5.28 15.34 1.07
N ASP A 344 -5.84 15.10 2.26
CA ASP A 344 -6.24 13.76 2.69
C ASP A 344 -7.44 13.24 1.90
N LYS A 345 -8.44 14.08 1.66
CA LYS A 345 -9.65 13.74 0.91
C LYS A 345 -9.81 14.69 -0.25
N VAL A 346 -9.96 14.15 -1.45
CA VAL A 346 -10.16 15.00 -2.64
C VAL A 346 -11.63 15.01 -3.07
N PRO A 347 -12.12 16.14 -3.61
CA PRO A 347 -13.48 16.24 -4.12
C PRO A 347 -13.78 15.19 -5.17
N ARG A 348 -14.99 14.63 -5.10
CA ARG A 348 -15.56 13.71 -6.09
C ARG A 348 -16.47 14.47 -7.06
N GLU A 349 -17.11 15.52 -6.57
CA GLU A 349 -18.00 16.38 -7.34
C GLU A 349 -17.41 17.78 -7.47
N TRP A 350 -17.45 18.30 -8.70
CA TRP A 350 -16.88 19.60 -9.06
C TRP A 350 -17.95 20.48 -9.68
N GLU A 351 -18.01 21.72 -9.23
CA GLU A 351 -18.95 22.72 -9.74
C GLU A 351 -18.23 23.87 -10.42
N LEU A 352 -18.91 24.52 -11.37
CA LEU A 352 -18.36 25.70 -12.02
C LEU A 352 -18.25 26.83 -10.99
N GLU A 353 -17.07 27.43 -10.86
CA GLU A 353 -16.89 28.61 -10.02
C GLU A 353 -17.69 29.79 -10.62
N PRO A 354 -18.73 30.32 -9.93
CA PRO A 354 -19.62 31.33 -10.48
C PRO A 354 -18.90 32.60 -10.94
N ASN A 355 -17.81 32.98 -10.26
CA ASN A 355 -17.04 34.17 -10.55
C ASN A 355 -15.85 33.91 -11.49
N TRP A 356 -15.71 32.68 -12.00
CA TRP A 356 -14.60 32.37 -12.88
C TRP A 356 -14.77 32.99 -14.26
N LYS A 357 -13.78 33.77 -14.67
CA LYS A 357 -13.71 34.38 -15.99
C LYS A 357 -12.73 33.63 -16.88
N ARG A 358 -13.06 33.51 -18.16
CA ARG A 358 -12.14 32.92 -19.16
C ARG A 358 -10.86 33.79 -19.21
N PRO A 359 -9.65 33.19 -19.14
CA PRO A 359 -8.42 33.95 -19.13
C PRO A 359 -8.23 34.73 -20.44
N THR A 360 -7.75 35.97 -20.32
CA THR A 360 -7.19 36.77 -21.42
C THR A 360 -5.67 36.58 -21.47
N SER A 361 -5.02 36.96 -22.58
CA SER A 361 -3.56 36.79 -22.74
C SER A 361 -2.72 37.41 -21.62
N ASP A 362 -3.22 38.48 -21.01
CA ASP A 362 -2.48 39.28 -20.02
C ASP A 362 -2.80 38.89 -18.55
N ASP A 363 -3.75 37.95 -18.34
CA ASP A 363 -4.26 37.57 -17.02
C ASP A 363 -3.61 36.26 -16.54
N LEU A 364 -2.48 36.38 -15.85
CA LEU A 364 -1.74 35.23 -15.31
C LEU A 364 -2.53 34.57 -14.18
N SER A 365 -2.71 33.24 -14.26
CA SER A 365 -3.53 32.47 -13.34
C SER A 365 -3.20 32.71 -11.86
N HIS A 366 -1.92 32.81 -11.49
CA HIS A 366 -1.49 32.97 -10.11
C HIS A 366 -1.82 34.34 -9.47
N ARG A 367 -2.30 35.32 -10.24
CA ARG A 367 -2.70 36.65 -9.73
C ARG A 367 -4.21 36.78 -9.52
N ARG A 368 -4.97 35.79 -9.96
CA ARG A 368 -6.41 35.80 -9.90
C ARG A 368 -6.88 35.36 -8.52
N GLU A 369 -7.94 36.01 -8.05
CA GLU A 369 -8.67 35.58 -6.85
C GLU A 369 -9.29 34.19 -7.04
N ASN A 370 -9.88 33.94 -8.22
CA ASN A 370 -10.46 32.65 -8.62
C ASN A 370 -9.69 32.08 -9.83
N PRO A 371 -8.54 31.42 -9.60
CA PRO A 371 -7.69 30.90 -10.67
C PRO A 371 -8.26 29.63 -11.31
N SER A 372 -8.94 28.79 -10.54
CA SER A 372 -9.54 27.55 -11.00
C SER A 372 -10.94 27.77 -11.59
N LYS A 373 -11.24 27.11 -12.71
CA LYS A 373 -12.59 27.05 -13.29
C LYS A 373 -13.57 26.27 -12.41
N TRP A 374 -13.03 25.34 -11.64
CA TRP A 374 -13.79 24.38 -10.85
C TRP A 374 -13.51 24.59 -9.37
N LYS A 375 -14.56 24.55 -8.56
CA LYS A 375 -14.49 24.46 -7.10
C LYS A 375 -15.09 23.13 -6.64
N ALA A 376 -14.78 22.72 -5.41
CA ALA A 376 -15.45 21.57 -4.83
C ALA A 376 -16.96 21.84 -4.72
N SER A 377 -17.79 20.80 -4.91
CA SER A 377 -19.21 20.86 -4.56
C SER A 377 -19.38 21.18 -3.07
N GLU A 378 -20.50 21.79 -2.67
CA GLU A 378 -20.79 22.14 -1.27
C GLU A 378 -20.77 20.91 -0.32
N PHE A 379 -20.92 19.70 -0.88
CA PHE A 379 -20.87 18.44 -0.12
C PHE A 379 -19.45 17.87 0.07
N ASP A 380 -18.47 18.37 -0.68
CA ASP A 380 -17.08 17.95 -0.62
C ASP A 380 -16.21 19.00 0.09
N PRO A 381 -15.19 18.59 0.85
CA PRO A 381 -14.27 19.54 1.48
C PRO A 381 -13.44 20.28 0.43
N GLU A 382 -13.36 21.61 0.52
CA GLU A 382 -12.55 22.42 -0.39
C GLU A 382 -11.05 22.14 -0.17
N PRO A 383 -10.30 21.69 -1.20
CA PRO A 383 -8.87 21.40 -1.07
C PRO A 383 -8.03 22.55 -0.52
N LEU A 384 -8.40 23.80 -0.83
CA LEU A 384 -7.67 24.98 -0.36
C LEU A 384 -7.79 25.19 1.15
N GLU A 385 -8.85 24.68 1.79
CA GLU A 385 -9.06 24.78 3.24
C GLU A 385 -8.47 23.57 3.99
N THR A 386 -8.32 22.44 3.31
CA THR A 386 -7.86 21.18 3.91
C THR A 386 -6.39 20.86 3.62
N VAL A 387 -5.75 21.58 2.70
CA VAL A 387 -4.35 21.39 2.37
C VAL A 387 -3.46 21.65 3.59
N LYS A 388 -2.51 20.73 3.83
CA LYS A 388 -1.55 20.82 4.94
C LYS A 388 -0.13 20.57 4.45
N ILE A 389 0.84 21.17 5.12
CA ILE A 389 2.25 20.86 4.89
C ILE A 389 2.59 19.60 5.70
N ILE A 390 2.94 18.51 5.01
CA ILE A 390 3.30 17.23 5.65
C ILE A 390 4.81 17.06 5.83
N ASP A 391 5.61 17.82 5.09
CA ASP A 391 7.07 17.77 5.17
C ASP A 391 7.67 19.12 4.79
N LYS A 392 8.77 19.47 5.47
CA LYS A 392 9.54 20.68 5.24
C LYS A 392 11.00 20.42 5.60
N PHE A 393 11.90 20.59 4.63
CA PHE A 393 13.34 20.52 4.87
C PHE A 393 14.11 21.47 3.94
N VAL A 394 15.36 21.74 4.31
CA VAL A 394 16.24 22.67 3.58
C VAL A 394 17.50 21.94 3.17
N ILE A 395 17.83 22.03 1.88
CA ILE A 395 19.10 21.58 1.34
C ILE A 395 19.98 22.81 1.16
N ARG A 396 21.02 22.89 2.00
CA ARG A 396 21.97 23.99 1.94
C ARG A 396 22.88 23.90 0.72
N ARG A 397 23.17 25.05 0.13
CA ARG A 397 24.19 25.17 -0.91
C ARG A 397 25.54 24.74 -0.35
N THR A 398 26.27 23.93 -1.11
CA THR A 398 27.66 23.59 -0.74
C THR A 398 28.53 24.74 -1.21
N ASN A 399 28.99 25.59 -0.30
CA ASN A 399 30.02 26.56 -0.63
C ASN A 399 31.31 25.79 -0.90
N GLY A 400 31.85 25.91 -2.11
CA GLY A 400 33.21 25.48 -2.37
C GLY A 400 34.13 26.35 -1.52
N ALA A 401 34.51 25.88 -0.34
CA ALA A 401 35.61 26.46 0.38
C ALA A 401 36.85 26.19 -0.48
N ALA A 402 37.34 27.23 -1.14
CA ALA A 402 38.75 27.27 -1.52
C ALA A 402 39.53 26.97 -0.25
N THR A 403 40.35 25.93 -0.30
CA THR A 403 41.23 25.51 0.77
C THR A 403 42.19 26.67 1.07
N GLU A 404 41.82 27.56 1.99
CA GLU A 404 42.78 28.45 2.60
C GLU A 404 43.68 27.60 3.49
N VAL A 405 44.90 27.44 3.02
CA VAL A 405 46.03 26.95 3.81
C VAL A 405 46.13 27.84 5.06
N PRO A 406 46.15 27.29 6.30
CA PRO A 406 46.31 28.13 7.47
C PRO A 406 47.74 28.66 7.50
N GLY A 407 47.88 29.93 7.11
CA GLY A 407 49.04 30.75 7.40
C GLY A 407 49.00 31.18 8.87
N THR A 408 50.13 30.93 9.52
CA THR A 408 50.69 31.48 10.75
C THR A 408 50.07 32.76 11.34
N GLU A 409 49.88 32.71 12.67
CA GLU A 409 49.86 33.81 13.66
C GLU A 409 48.64 34.76 13.66
N GLN A 410 48.07 35.22 14.80
CA GLN A 410 48.63 35.54 16.11
C GLN A 410 47.50 35.64 17.17
N ASN A 411 47.89 35.44 18.44
CA ASN A 411 47.08 35.48 19.66
C ASN A 411 46.24 36.76 19.87
N SER A 412 45.04 36.62 20.46
CA SER A 412 44.47 37.59 21.41
C SER A 412 43.27 37.02 22.17
N SER A 413 43.51 36.68 23.44
CA SER A 413 42.60 36.69 24.60
C SER A 413 41.09 36.70 24.39
N ASP A 414 40.41 35.60 24.74
CA ASP A 414 39.40 35.56 25.81
C ASP A 414 38.83 34.14 25.98
N GLU A 415 39.70 33.19 26.38
CA GLU A 415 39.30 31.88 26.91
C GLU A 415 39.67 31.82 28.39
N LYS A 416 38.81 32.42 29.22
CA LYS A 416 38.82 32.22 30.68
C LYS A 416 37.46 32.53 31.29
N LYS A 417 36.45 31.73 30.93
CA LYS A 417 35.21 31.52 31.71
C LYS A 417 34.35 30.47 31.02
N GLN A 418 34.63 29.19 31.27
CA GLN A 418 33.69 28.05 31.26
C GLN A 418 34.49 26.74 31.26
N LYS A 419 35.31 26.54 32.31
CA LYS A 419 35.88 25.23 32.60
C LYS A 419 36.16 25.12 34.10
N GLU A 420 35.11 25.35 34.88
CA GLU A 420 35.16 25.16 36.34
C GLU A 420 33.73 25.01 36.91
N THR A 421 32.93 24.12 36.33
CA THR A 421 31.76 23.53 37.00
C THR A 421 31.36 22.24 36.28
N GLU A 422 32.28 21.30 36.23
CA GLU A 422 31.99 19.93 35.77
C GLU A 422 32.89 18.97 36.55
N THR A 423 32.77 18.99 37.88
CA THR A 423 33.37 17.95 38.74
C THR A 423 32.71 17.87 40.11
N THR A 424 31.38 17.98 40.19
CA THR A 424 30.58 17.46 41.30
C THR A 424 29.11 17.54 40.86
N LEU A 425 28.36 16.43 40.98
CA LEU A 425 26.99 16.18 40.47
C LEU A 425 26.88 15.32 39.19
N GLU A 426 27.74 14.32 39.04
CA GLU A 426 27.39 13.11 38.29
C GLU A 426 27.72 11.87 39.14
N THR A 427 26.91 11.61 40.16
CA THR A 427 26.82 10.32 40.86
C THR A 427 25.64 10.35 41.83
N GLU A 428 24.42 10.52 41.31
CA GLU A 428 23.15 10.16 41.96
C GLU A 428 22.01 10.71 41.09
N GLY A 429 21.38 9.86 40.29
CA GLY A 429 20.24 10.32 39.48
C GLY A 429 19.90 9.54 38.21
N LYS A 430 20.31 8.27 38.07
CA LYS A 430 19.81 7.40 36.98
C LYS A 430 19.75 5.94 37.44
N THR A 431 18.79 5.61 38.31
CA THR A 431 18.44 4.20 38.55
C THR A 431 17.05 3.94 39.15
N ASN A 432 16.13 4.92 39.22
CA ASN A 432 14.88 4.70 39.98
C ASN A 432 13.58 5.23 39.36
N VAL A 433 13.53 5.49 38.04
CA VAL A 433 12.30 5.97 37.39
C VAL A 433 11.66 4.93 36.44
N ASP A 434 12.45 4.04 35.84
CA ASP A 434 11.89 3.03 34.91
C ASP A 434 11.36 1.76 35.60
N GLN A 435 11.76 1.47 36.85
CA GLN A 435 11.26 0.30 37.58
C GLN A 435 9.92 0.55 38.31
N THR A 436 9.58 1.80 38.59
CA THR A 436 8.34 2.15 39.32
C THR A 436 7.12 2.24 38.41
N VAL A 437 7.32 2.48 37.11
CA VAL A 437 6.24 2.51 36.10
C VAL A 437 5.88 1.09 35.66
N ALA A 438 6.87 0.23 35.44
CA ALA A 438 6.64 -1.18 35.09
C ALA A 438 5.97 -1.99 36.23
N ALA A 439 6.26 -1.67 37.49
CA ALA A 439 5.63 -2.36 38.63
C ALA A 439 4.16 -1.96 38.84
N LYS A 440 3.75 -0.75 38.46
CA LYS A 440 2.35 -0.30 38.56
C LYS A 440 1.46 -0.87 37.45
N GLU A 441 1.98 -1.05 36.24
CA GLU A 441 1.21 -1.65 35.13
C GLU A 441 0.99 -3.15 35.29
N ILE A 442 1.88 -3.88 35.98
CA ILE A 442 1.72 -5.31 36.23
C ILE A 442 0.66 -5.58 37.32
N GLN A 443 0.58 -4.72 38.34
CA GLN A 443 -0.40 -4.87 39.42
C GLN A 443 -1.84 -4.55 38.96
N GLU A 444 -2.01 -3.62 38.01
CA GLU A 444 -3.33 -3.25 37.47
C GLU A 444 -3.89 -4.30 36.48
N VAL A 445 -3.03 -5.15 35.92
CA VAL A 445 -3.43 -6.27 35.04
C VAL A 445 -3.84 -7.51 35.84
N GLU A 446 -3.18 -7.77 36.97
CA GLU A 446 -3.55 -8.89 37.86
C GLU A 446 -4.88 -8.64 38.61
N GLU A 447 -5.15 -7.40 39.01
CA GLU A 447 -6.41 -7.04 39.68
C GLU A 447 -7.62 -7.21 38.74
N LYS A 448 -7.50 -6.81 37.46
CA LYS A 448 -8.54 -6.98 36.43
C LYS A 448 -8.77 -8.44 35.99
N GLN A 449 -7.82 -9.35 36.21
CA GLN A 449 -8.01 -10.78 35.94
C GLN A 449 -8.70 -11.53 37.09
N SER A 450 -8.68 -10.98 38.30
CA SER A 450 -9.35 -11.56 39.47
C SER A 450 -10.85 -11.23 39.57
N GLU A 451 -11.30 -10.12 38.97
CA GLU A 451 -12.71 -9.73 38.94
C GLU A 451 -13.51 -10.39 37.80
N ALA A 452 -12.84 -11.08 36.88
CA ALA A 452 -13.45 -11.75 35.72
C ALA A 452 -13.54 -13.29 35.87
N LYS A 453 -13.48 -13.81 37.10
CA LYS A 453 -13.60 -15.24 37.40
C LYS A 453 -14.76 -15.57 38.32
#